data_AF-A0A7V5P8F2-F1
#
_entry.id   AF-A0A7V5P8F2-F1
#
_cell.length_a   1.000
_cell.length_b   1.000
_cell.length_c   1.000
_cell.angle_alpha   90.00
_cell.angle_beta   90.00
_cell.angle_gamma   90.00
#
_symmetry.space_group_name_H-M   'P 1'
#
loop_
_entity.id
_entity.type
_entity.pdbx_description
1 polymer ?
#
loop_
_entity_poly.entity_id
_entity_poly.type
_entity_poly.pdbx_seq_one_letter_code
_entity_poly.pdbx_strand_id
1 'polypeptide(L)'
;MAIRPARYAVVSNVFAKILKPRRGEPAEGSADQGPYQRTIAYREYVQLVGPLGIALGGDGGQGFADSLVRWMAGISYLGKRGSFVQVCGVPSTEETLPTGFVEVRHGLAEEFPLQGVLQMLDECDPKLTFDHVSIYSEKALRRGKDRLFCHTVLPYRVLSSSRGYTAYERIDDRETAEGVRV
;
A
#
# COMPACT_ATOMS: atom_id res chain seq x y z
N MET A 1 -0.27 -11.25 -5.53
CA MET A 1 -0.91 -9.97 -5.93
C MET A 1 0.13 -9.12 -6.64
N ALA A 2 -0.27 -8.21 -7.52
CA ALA A 2 0.65 -7.23 -8.10
C ALA A 2 0.08 -5.81 -8.04
N ILE A 3 0.96 -4.82 -7.99
CA ILE A 3 0.61 -3.40 -7.96
C ILE A 3 1.31 -2.67 -9.10
N ARG A 4 0.63 -1.74 -9.75
CA ARG A 4 1.26 -0.77 -10.64
C ARG A 4 1.31 0.57 -9.90
N PRO A 5 2.47 0.99 -9.37
CA PRO A 5 2.56 2.24 -8.63
C PRO A 5 2.09 3.43 -9.46
N ALA A 6 1.56 4.46 -8.79
CA ALA A 6 1.21 5.72 -9.46
C ALA A 6 2.46 6.38 -10.07
N ARG A 7 2.28 7.34 -10.97
CA ARG A 7 3.42 8.00 -11.64
C ARG A 7 4.29 8.76 -10.65
N TYR A 8 3.67 9.46 -9.70
CA TYR A 8 4.39 10.09 -8.59
C TYR A 8 3.80 9.67 -7.25
N ALA A 9 4.67 9.59 -6.24
CA ALA A 9 4.29 9.42 -4.85
C ALA A 9 4.99 10.51 -4.02
N VAL A 10 4.21 11.29 -3.27
CA VAL A 10 4.75 12.32 -2.36
C VAL A 10 4.45 11.88 -0.94
N VAL A 11 5.50 11.51 -0.21
CA VAL A 11 5.42 11.08 1.18
C VAL A 11 5.60 12.31 2.06
N SER A 12 4.62 12.57 2.94
CA SER A 12 4.73 13.63 3.94
C SER A 12 5.60 13.17 5.11
N ASN A 13 6.66 13.93 5.38
CA ASN A 13 7.56 13.73 6.52
C ASN A 13 7.10 14.57 7.73
N VAL A 14 5.79 14.85 7.84
CA VAL A 14 5.25 15.76 8.86
C VAL A 14 4.76 14.99 10.08
N PHE A 15 5.20 15.46 11.25
CA PHE A 15 4.72 15.00 12.55
C PHE A 15 3.52 15.81 13.01
N ALA A 16 2.31 15.26 12.92
CA ALA A 16 1.09 15.93 13.38
C ALA A 16 0.64 15.42 14.76
N LYS A 17 0.98 16.13 15.84
CA LYS A 17 0.44 15.82 17.17
C LYS A 17 -1.06 16.10 17.21
N ILE A 18 -1.85 15.05 17.49
CA ILE A 18 -3.29 15.22 17.74
C ILE A 18 -3.51 15.26 19.25
N LEU A 19 -4.12 16.36 19.69
CA LEU A 19 -4.59 16.52 21.06
C LEU A 19 -5.99 15.90 21.19
N LYS A 20 -6.20 15.05 22.20
CA LYS A 20 -7.53 14.52 22.51
C LYS A 20 -8.08 15.19 23.77
N PRO A 21 -9.40 15.40 23.88
CA PRO A 21 -10.00 15.79 25.15
C PRO A 21 -9.60 14.82 26.25
N ARG A 22 -9.17 15.37 27.39
CA ARG A 22 -8.71 14.57 28.53
C ARG A 22 -9.91 13.90 29.21
N ARG A 23 -9.73 12.65 29.64
CA ARG A 23 -10.78 11.85 30.29
C ARG A 23 -10.63 11.75 31.82
N GLY A 24 -9.60 12.37 32.41
CA GLY A 24 -9.31 12.34 33.86
C GLY A 24 -8.42 13.52 34.28
N GLU A 25 -8.11 13.63 35.57
CA GLU A 25 -7.29 14.73 36.08
C GLU A 25 -5.81 14.60 35.68
N PRO A 26 -5.08 15.72 35.47
CA PRO A 26 -3.64 15.69 35.25
C PRO A 26 -2.92 15.06 36.45
N ALA A 27 -1.85 14.29 36.17
CA ALA A 27 -0.89 13.99 37.23
C ALA A 27 -0.24 15.29 37.73
N GLU A 28 -0.18 15.47 39.04
CA GLU A 28 0.49 16.61 39.67
C GLU A 28 1.94 16.72 39.19
N GLY A 29 2.38 17.93 38.86
CA GLY A 29 3.73 18.19 38.34
C GLY A 29 3.96 17.84 36.87
N SER A 30 2.95 17.34 36.14
CA SER A 30 3.10 17.11 34.70
C SER A 30 3.13 18.43 33.91
N ALA A 31 3.96 18.50 32.87
CA ALA A 31 4.07 19.66 31.97
C ALA A 31 2.84 19.85 31.06
N ASP A 32 1.87 18.94 31.13
CA ASP A 32 0.67 18.91 30.30
C ASP A 32 -0.55 18.90 31.23
N GLN A 33 -0.88 20.03 31.86
CA GLN A 33 -2.06 20.18 32.74
C GLN A 33 -3.30 20.70 32.01
N GLY A 34 -3.22 20.90 30.69
CA GLY A 34 -4.32 21.45 29.90
C GLY A 34 -5.49 20.48 29.71
N PRO A 35 -6.64 20.98 29.19
CA PRO A 35 -7.85 20.19 28.96
C PRO A 35 -7.68 19.09 27.90
N TYR A 36 -6.54 19.08 27.21
CA TYR A 36 -6.19 18.08 26.22
C TYR A 36 -5.03 17.22 26.70
N GLN A 37 -5.04 15.95 26.31
CA GLN A 37 -3.92 15.01 26.53
C GLN A 37 -3.19 14.77 25.21
N ARG A 38 -1.85 14.78 25.25
CA ARG A 38 -1.02 14.35 24.12
C ARG A 38 -1.32 12.89 23.80
N THR A 39 -1.85 12.65 22.61
CA THR A 39 -2.03 11.30 22.07
C THR A 39 -1.15 11.24 20.85
N ILE A 40 -0.03 10.52 20.90
CA ILE A 40 0.89 10.47 19.76
C ILE A 40 0.10 10.10 18.49
N ALA A 41 0.23 10.92 17.45
CA ALA A 41 -0.29 10.61 16.14
C ALA A 41 0.84 10.85 15.14
N TYR A 42 1.42 9.77 14.65
CA TYR A 42 2.23 9.81 13.44
C TYR A 42 1.32 9.37 12.30
N ARG A 43 1.22 10.17 11.26
CA ARG A 43 0.56 9.77 10.01
C ARG A 43 1.40 10.33 8.87
N GLU A 44 2.30 9.51 8.38
CA GLU A 44 2.84 9.70 7.04
C GLU A 44 1.68 9.49 6.08
N TYR A 45 1.48 10.46 5.20
CA TYR A 45 0.52 10.34 4.12
C TYR A 45 1.30 10.24 2.82
N VAL A 46 0.81 9.39 1.92
CA VAL A 46 1.32 9.33 0.56
C VAL A 46 0.26 9.94 -0.33
N GLN A 47 0.61 11.05 -0.99
CA GLN A 47 -0.19 11.58 -2.08
C GLN A 47 0.26 10.90 -3.37
N LEU A 48 -0.63 10.13 -3.97
CA LEU A 48 -0.41 9.49 -5.27
C LEU A 48 -0.87 10.43 -6.37
N VAL A 49 -0.01 10.68 -7.36
CA VAL A 49 -0.35 11.45 -8.56
C VAL A 49 -0.38 10.50 -9.75
N GLY A 50 -1.58 10.35 -10.32
CA GLY A 50 -1.89 9.37 -11.35
C GLY A 50 -2.50 8.08 -10.78
N PRO A 51 -2.92 7.16 -11.65
CA PRO A 51 -3.63 5.95 -11.24
C PRO A 51 -2.69 4.94 -10.58
N LEU A 52 -3.13 4.40 -9.43
CA LEU A 52 -2.59 3.17 -8.84
C LEU A 52 -3.32 1.98 -9.46
N GLY A 53 -2.58 1.00 -10.00
CA GLY A 53 -3.14 -0.27 -10.45
C GLY A 53 -3.02 -1.35 -9.39
N ILE A 54 -4.03 -2.20 -9.27
CA ILE A 54 -4.03 -3.41 -8.43
C ILE A 54 -4.46 -4.57 -9.31
N ALA A 55 -3.67 -5.63 -9.32
CA ALA A 55 -3.96 -6.87 -10.02
C ALA A 55 -4.03 -8.03 -9.02
N LEU A 56 -5.11 -8.79 -9.13
CA LEU A 56 -5.39 -9.97 -8.32
C LEU A 56 -5.44 -11.16 -9.27
N GLY A 57 -4.63 -12.18 -9.00
CA GLY A 57 -4.67 -13.46 -9.71
C GLY A 57 -5.38 -14.53 -8.88
N GLY A 58 -5.89 -15.57 -9.54
CA GLY A 58 -6.44 -16.75 -8.88
C GLY A 58 -7.32 -17.61 -9.79
N ASP A 59 -7.51 -18.87 -9.39
CA ASP A 59 -8.16 -19.91 -10.20
C ASP A 59 -9.67 -20.01 -9.97
N GLY A 60 -10.34 -18.89 -9.68
CA GLY A 60 -11.74 -18.87 -9.24
C GLY A 60 -12.79 -19.15 -10.33
N GLY A 61 -12.38 -19.32 -11.59
CA GLY A 61 -13.27 -19.42 -12.74
C GLY A 61 -14.03 -18.11 -13.05
N GLN A 62 -14.84 -18.13 -14.11
CA GLN A 62 -15.47 -16.91 -14.64
C GLN A 62 -16.43 -16.22 -13.65
N GLY A 63 -17.28 -16.98 -12.96
CA GLY A 63 -18.27 -16.40 -12.03
C GLY A 63 -17.63 -15.69 -10.82
N PHE A 64 -16.44 -16.15 -10.38
CA PHE A 64 -15.68 -15.48 -9.34
C PHE A 64 -15.04 -14.19 -9.87
N ALA A 65 -14.48 -14.22 -11.09
CA ALA A 65 -13.93 -13.04 -11.74
C ALA A 65 -14.96 -11.92 -11.88
N ASP A 66 -16.18 -12.24 -12.33
CA ASP A 66 -17.27 -11.27 -12.47
C ASP A 66 -17.67 -10.65 -11.11
N SER A 67 -17.68 -11.47 -10.06
CA SER A 67 -17.94 -11.00 -8.69
C SER A 67 -16.83 -10.08 -8.19
N LEU A 68 -15.57 -10.41 -8.48
CA LEU A 68 -14.40 -9.64 -8.10
C LEU A 68 -14.39 -8.26 -8.76
N VAL A 69 -14.74 -8.17 -10.05
CA VAL A 69 -14.91 -6.90 -10.78
C VAL A 69 -15.89 -5.99 -10.04
N ARG A 70 -17.06 -6.54 -9.64
CA ARG A 70 -18.07 -5.80 -8.90
C ARG A 70 -17.59 -5.36 -7.51
N TRP A 71 -16.89 -6.24 -6.78
CA TRP A 71 -16.38 -5.92 -5.44
C TRP A 71 -15.27 -4.88 -5.48
N MET A 72 -14.35 -4.97 -6.44
CA MET A 72 -13.29 -3.99 -6.65
C MET A 72 -13.86 -2.61 -6.98
N ALA A 73 -14.94 -2.54 -7.75
CA ALA A 73 -15.61 -1.27 -8.04
C ALA A 73 -16.17 -0.57 -6.79
N GLY A 74 -16.39 -1.31 -5.69
CA GLY A 74 -16.87 -0.77 -4.41
C GLY A 74 -15.77 -0.23 -3.49
N ILE A 75 -14.50 -0.37 -3.85
CA ILE A 75 -13.39 0.11 -3.02
C ILE A 75 -13.30 1.64 -3.12
N SER A 76 -13.49 2.31 -1.97
CA SER A 76 -13.49 3.78 -1.86
C SER A 76 -12.35 4.35 -1.01
N TYR A 77 -11.59 3.49 -0.33
CA TYR A 77 -10.41 3.88 0.43
C TYR A 77 -9.43 2.70 0.55
N LEU A 78 -8.15 3.03 0.73
CA LEU A 78 -7.10 2.04 1.03
C LEU A 78 -6.42 2.38 2.35
N GLY A 79 -6.36 1.41 3.27
CA GLY A 79 -5.76 1.60 4.59
C GLY A 79 -6.69 2.36 5.55
N LYS A 80 -6.40 3.64 5.83
CA LYS A 80 -7.22 4.45 6.76
C LYS A 80 -8.39 5.08 6.02
N ARG A 81 -9.51 5.31 6.72
CA ARG A 81 -10.74 5.95 6.19
C ARG A 81 -10.55 7.34 5.57
N GLY A 82 -9.43 8.03 5.83
CA GLY A 82 -9.10 9.31 5.20
C GLY A 82 -8.26 9.19 3.90
N SER A 83 -7.96 7.98 3.44
CA SER A 83 -7.16 7.69 2.25
C SER A 83 -8.10 7.28 1.11
N PHE A 84 -8.82 8.26 0.59
CA PHE A 84 -9.83 8.06 -0.45
C PHE A 84 -9.19 7.64 -1.77
N VAL A 85 -9.83 6.70 -2.45
CA VAL A 85 -9.53 6.32 -3.83
C VAL A 85 -10.82 6.27 -4.62
N GLN A 86 -10.72 6.50 -5.92
CA GLN A 86 -11.81 6.34 -6.84
C GLN A 86 -11.38 5.43 -7.98
N VAL A 87 -12.29 4.57 -8.40
CA VAL A 87 -12.14 3.72 -9.57
C VAL A 87 -12.02 4.61 -10.81
N CYS A 88 -10.89 4.51 -11.51
CA CYS A 88 -10.64 5.28 -12.74
C CYS A 88 -11.25 4.63 -14.00
N GLY A 89 -11.66 3.37 -13.93
CA GLY A 89 -12.24 2.61 -15.03
C GLY A 89 -12.76 1.26 -14.53
N VAL A 90 -13.64 0.62 -15.31
CA VAL A 90 -14.18 -0.69 -14.95
C VAL A 90 -13.04 -1.70 -14.83
N PRO A 91 -12.90 -2.44 -13.70
CA PRO A 91 -11.92 -3.50 -13.61
C PRO A 91 -12.12 -4.53 -14.72
N SER A 92 -11.05 -4.89 -15.42
CA SER A 92 -11.05 -5.93 -16.46
C SER A 92 -10.33 -7.18 -16.00
N THR A 93 -10.67 -8.30 -16.62
CA THR A 93 -9.90 -9.54 -16.51
C THR A 93 -8.89 -9.55 -17.64
N GLU A 94 -7.63 -9.85 -17.31
CA GLU A 94 -6.54 -9.99 -18.27
C GLU A 94 -5.89 -11.37 -18.08
N GLU A 95 -5.53 -12.03 -19.18
CA GLU A 95 -4.82 -13.32 -19.12
C GLU A 95 -3.37 -13.14 -18.68
N THR A 96 -2.76 -12.00 -19.03
CA THR A 96 -1.37 -11.69 -18.70
C THR A 96 -1.28 -10.37 -17.96
N LEU A 97 -0.35 -10.28 -17.01
CA LEU A 97 -0.14 -9.09 -16.22
C LEU A 97 0.47 -7.97 -17.09
N PRO A 98 -0.16 -6.79 -17.23
CA PRO A 98 0.38 -5.72 -18.06
C PRO A 98 1.73 -5.19 -17.58
N THR A 99 2.50 -4.59 -18.47
CA THR A 99 3.79 -3.95 -18.15
C THR A 99 3.66 -2.88 -17.06
N GLY A 100 4.69 -2.78 -16.21
CA GLY A 100 4.78 -1.80 -15.12
C GLY A 100 4.12 -2.23 -13.82
N PHE A 101 3.48 -3.40 -13.78
CA PHE A 101 3.08 -4.03 -12.53
C PHE A 101 4.29 -4.70 -11.85
N VAL A 102 4.31 -4.60 -10.53
CA VAL A 102 5.31 -5.18 -9.64
C VAL A 102 4.60 -6.24 -8.80
N GLU A 103 5.07 -7.47 -8.88
CA GLU A 103 4.56 -8.53 -8.03
C GLU A 103 4.98 -8.31 -6.58
N VAL A 104 4.00 -8.33 -5.68
CA VAL A 104 4.23 -8.41 -4.24
C VAL A 104 4.28 -9.89 -3.91
N ARG A 105 5.50 -10.40 -3.70
CA ARG A 105 5.75 -11.83 -3.48
C ARG A 105 6.78 -12.06 -2.37
N HIS A 106 6.89 -13.32 -1.94
CA HIS A 106 7.96 -13.73 -1.04
C HIS A 106 9.29 -13.79 -1.81
N GLY A 107 10.33 -13.19 -1.22
CA GLY A 107 11.66 -13.10 -1.84
C GLY A 107 11.85 -11.83 -2.67
N LEU A 108 13.10 -11.50 -2.96
CA LEU A 108 13.44 -10.41 -3.87
C LEU A 108 13.17 -10.86 -5.31
N ALA A 109 12.74 -9.92 -6.15
CA ALA A 109 12.73 -10.16 -7.59
C ALA A 109 14.15 -10.44 -8.08
N GLU A 110 14.29 -11.32 -9.09
CA GLU A 110 15.59 -11.61 -9.70
C GLU A 110 16.15 -10.36 -10.38
N GLU A 111 15.25 -9.55 -10.94
CA GLU A 111 15.55 -8.26 -11.55
C GLU A 111 14.79 -7.14 -10.84
N PHE A 112 15.46 -6.04 -10.59
CA PHE A 112 14.88 -4.83 -10.01
C PHE A 112 15.68 -3.59 -10.44
N PRO A 113 15.05 -2.41 -10.52
CA PRO A 113 15.77 -1.19 -10.87
C PRO A 113 16.74 -0.82 -9.75
N LEU A 114 18.00 -0.53 -10.11
CA LEU A 114 19.04 -0.13 -9.16
C LEU A 114 18.67 1.14 -8.36
N GLN A 115 17.91 2.05 -8.98
CA GLN A 115 17.42 3.27 -8.35
C GLN A 115 16.11 3.07 -7.56
N GLY A 116 15.57 1.84 -7.54
CA GLY A 116 14.33 1.50 -6.88
C GLY A 116 14.39 1.66 -5.37
N VAL A 117 13.23 1.83 -4.74
CA VAL A 117 13.09 1.97 -3.30
C VAL A 117 12.73 0.61 -2.69
N LEU A 118 13.61 0.08 -1.84
CA LEU A 118 13.32 -1.10 -1.04
C LEU A 118 12.28 -0.75 0.03
N GLN A 119 11.15 -1.46 0.04
CA GLN A 119 10.08 -1.33 1.03
C GLN A 119 9.75 -2.69 1.63
N MET A 120 9.33 -2.69 2.89
CA MET A 120 8.80 -3.87 3.55
C MET A 120 7.27 -3.84 3.47
N LEU A 121 6.70 -4.75 2.67
CA LEU A 121 5.26 -4.89 2.48
C LEU A 121 4.74 -6.10 3.25
N ASP A 122 3.42 -6.14 3.40
CA ASP A 122 2.72 -7.28 3.98
C ASP A 122 2.20 -8.19 2.88
N GLU A 123 2.34 -9.50 3.07
CA GLU A 123 1.70 -10.54 2.25
C GLU A 123 1.10 -11.62 3.15
N CYS A 124 0.14 -12.37 2.63
CA CYS A 124 -0.49 -13.49 3.30
C CYS A 124 0.31 -14.79 3.08
N ASP A 125 0.40 -15.63 4.10
CA ASP A 125 0.95 -16.98 3.93
C ASP A 125 0.07 -17.78 2.94
N PRO A 126 0.65 -18.59 2.03
CA PRO A 126 -0.13 -19.37 1.06
C PRO A 126 -1.14 -20.34 1.68
N LYS A 127 -0.97 -20.71 2.96
CA LYS A 127 -1.89 -21.59 3.71
C LYS A 127 -2.95 -20.79 4.48
N LEU A 128 -2.95 -19.46 4.39
CA LEU A 128 -3.96 -18.62 4.98
C LEU A 128 -5.33 -18.97 4.38
N THR A 129 -6.33 -19.12 5.25
CA THR A 129 -7.72 -19.32 4.84
C THR A 129 -8.54 -18.07 5.12
N PHE A 130 -9.67 -17.92 4.43
CA PHE A 130 -10.59 -16.79 4.63
C PHE A 130 -11.06 -16.64 6.09
N ASP A 131 -11.24 -17.74 6.82
CA ASP A 131 -11.62 -17.70 8.23
C ASP A 131 -10.63 -16.92 9.11
N HIS A 132 -9.35 -16.84 8.74
CA HIS A 132 -8.36 -16.09 9.51
C HIS A 132 -8.46 -14.56 9.30
N VAL A 133 -9.06 -14.13 8.17
CA VAL A 133 -9.22 -12.71 7.82
C VAL A 133 -10.64 -12.20 7.98
N SER A 134 -11.62 -13.09 8.07
CA SER A 134 -13.02 -12.76 8.29
C SER A 134 -13.25 -12.18 9.68
N ILE A 135 -13.86 -11.00 9.74
CA ILE A 135 -14.29 -10.38 11.02
C ILE A 135 -15.41 -11.16 11.72
N TYR A 136 -16.01 -12.14 11.04
CA TYR A 136 -17.07 -12.99 11.55
C TYR A 136 -16.56 -14.33 12.11
N SER A 137 -15.25 -14.55 12.08
CA SER A 137 -14.60 -15.76 12.56
C SER A 137 -13.81 -15.47 13.83
N GLU A 138 -13.70 -16.47 14.71
CA GLU A 138 -12.89 -16.41 15.92
C GLU A 138 -11.40 -16.70 15.66
N LYS A 139 -11.04 -17.18 14.46
CA LYS A 139 -9.65 -17.48 14.11
C LYS A 139 -8.86 -16.18 13.96
N ALA A 140 -7.77 -16.05 14.73
CA ALA A 140 -6.92 -14.88 14.71
C ALA A 140 -5.85 -14.95 13.61
N LEU A 141 -5.67 -13.85 12.87
CA LEU A 141 -4.53 -13.62 11.97
C LEU A 141 -3.25 -13.34 12.79
N ARG A 142 -2.23 -14.20 12.69
CA ARG A 142 -0.97 -14.07 13.43
C ARG A 142 0.15 -13.49 12.57
N ARG A 143 0.80 -12.43 13.07
CA ARG A 143 1.99 -11.84 12.43
C ARG A 143 3.16 -12.82 12.47
N GLY A 144 3.89 -12.95 11.36
CA GLY A 144 5.03 -13.86 11.20
C GLY A 144 4.64 -15.32 10.90
N LYS A 145 3.35 -15.63 10.88
CA LYS A 145 2.83 -16.94 10.47
C LYS A 145 1.83 -16.81 9.32
N ASP A 146 0.76 -16.04 9.55
CA ASP A 146 -0.37 -15.90 8.62
C ASP A 146 -0.24 -14.61 7.79
N ARG A 147 0.35 -13.57 8.39
CA ARG A 147 0.77 -12.32 7.74
C ARG A 147 2.28 -12.21 7.79
N LEU A 148 2.92 -12.18 6.64
CA LEU A 148 4.36 -12.21 6.44
C LEU A 148 4.86 -10.85 5.91
N PHE A 149 6.07 -10.48 6.28
CA PHE A 149 6.72 -9.29 5.74
C PHE A 149 7.61 -9.68 4.55
N CYS A 150 7.41 -9.02 3.41
CA CYS A 150 8.20 -9.22 2.21
C CYS A 150 8.95 -7.94 1.82
N HIS A 151 10.23 -8.08 1.51
CA HIS A 151 11.02 -6.99 0.95
C HIS A 151 10.68 -6.88 -0.54
N THR A 152 10.10 -5.76 -0.94
CA THR A 152 9.70 -5.48 -2.31
C THR A 152 10.43 -4.22 -2.78
N VAL A 153 11.08 -4.28 -3.94
CA VAL A 153 11.67 -3.09 -4.56
C VAL A 153 10.59 -2.40 -5.39
N LEU A 154 10.17 -1.21 -4.97
CA LEU A 154 9.27 -0.38 -5.76
C LEU A 154 10.06 0.39 -6.81
N PRO A 155 9.59 0.48 -8.07
CA PRO A 155 10.26 1.17 -9.17
C PRO A 155 10.07 2.67 -9.05
N TYR A 156 10.50 3.25 -7.95
CA TYR A 156 10.50 4.68 -7.69
C TYR A 156 11.94 5.16 -7.56
N ARG A 157 12.24 6.34 -8.09
CA ARG A 157 13.46 7.10 -7.76
C ARG A 157 13.07 8.37 -7.01
N VAL A 158 13.96 8.84 -6.14
CA VAL A 158 13.75 10.12 -5.44
C VAL A 158 13.89 11.27 -6.43
N LEU A 159 12.84 12.07 -6.58
CA LEU A 159 12.86 13.29 -7.39
C LEU A 159 13.39 14.47 -6.57
N SER A 160 12.90 14.61 -5.34
CA SER A 160 13.33 15.65 -4.41
C SER A 160 13.02 15.25 -2.98
N SER A 161 13.80 15.75 -2.03
CA SER A 161 13.55 15.52 -0.60
C SER A 161 13.79 16.81 0.19
N SER A 162 12.95 17.02 1.20
CA SER A 162 13.06 18.12 2.14
C SER A 162 12.65 17.66 3.54
N ARG A 163 12.73 18.57 4.52
CA ARG A 163 12.22 18.31 5.86
C ARG A 163 10.74 17.93 5.88
N GLY A 164 9.92 18.48 4.97
CA GLY A 164 8.47 18.32 5.00
C GLY A 164 7.93 17.15 4.17
N TYR A 165 8.70 16.68 3.18
CA TYR A 165 8.26 15.65 2.27
C TYR A 165 9.42 15.00 1.50
N THR A 166 9.16 13.82 0.95
CA THR A 166 9.98 13.20 -0.08
C THR A 166 9.10 12.89 -1.30
N ALA A 167 9.49 13.39 -2.47
CA ALA A 167 8.80 13.13 -3.73
C ALA A 167 9.54 12.06 -4.53
N TYR A 168 8.77 11.13 -5.07
CA TYR A 168 9.24 10.01 -5.87
C TYR A 168 8.57 10.04 -7.24
N GLU A 169 9.33 9.65 -8.26
CA GLU A 169 8.83 9.42 -9.62
C GLU A 169 9.03 7.95 -9.99
N ARG A 170 8.00 7.36 -10.61
CA ARG A 170 8.07 5.97 -11.08
C ARG A 170 9.07 5.88 -12.22
N ILE A 171 9.96 4.90 -12.15
CA ILE A 171 10.86 4.51 -13.23
C ILE A 171 10.00 3.75 -14.24
N ASP A 172 9.69 4.38 -15.36
CA ASP A 172 9.07 3.70 -16.50
C ASP A 172 10.19 3.15 -17.39
N ASP A 173 10.02 1.95 -17.94
CA ASP A 173 10.97 1.29 -18.87
C ASP A 173 11.04 1.98 -20.24
N ARG A 174 11.21 3.31 -20.28
CA ARG A 174 11.36 4.11 -21.50
C ARG A 174 12.81 4.28 -21.96
N GLU A 175 13.78 3.73 -21.23
CA GLU A 175 15.19 3.74 -21.66
C GLU A 175 15.64 2.46 -22.39
N THR A 176 14.78 1.46 -22.55
CA THR A 176 15.11 0.19 -23.25
C THR A 176 14.20 -0.08 -24.45
N ALA A 177 13.72 0.97 -25.12
CA ALA A 177 13.06 0.88 -26.43
C ALA A 177 14.05 0.96 -27.61
N GLU A 178 15.35 0.79 -27.38
CA GLU A 178 16.31 0.45 -28.42
C GLU A 178 16.61 -1.06 -28.39
N GLY A 179 15.82 -1.79 -29.17
CA GLY A 179 16.18 -3.01 -29.87
C GLY A 179 17.04 -4.05 -29.15
N VAL A 180 16.39 -5.09 -28.62
CA VAL A 180 16.91 -6.45 -28.77
C VAL A 180 16.01 -7.16 -29.78
N ARG A 181 16.56 -7.37 -30.98
CA ARG A 181 15.98 -8.21 -32.03
C ARG A 181 16.35 -9.66 -31.75
N VAL A 182 15.30 -10.51 -31.77
CA VAL A 182 15.24 -11.98 -31.95
C VAL A 182 16.16 -12.81 -31.07
#